data_AF-A0A938LR79-F1
#
_entry.id   AF-A0A938LR79-F1
#
_cell.length_a   1.000
_cell.length_b   1.000
_cell.length_c   1.000
_cell.angle_alpha   90.00
_cell.angle_beta   90.00
_cell.angle_gamma   90.00
#
_symmetry.space_group_name_H-M   'P 1'
#
loop_
_entity.id
_entity.type
_entity.pdbx_description
1 polymer ?
#
loop_
_entity_poly.entity_id
_entity_poly.type
_entity_poly.pdbx_seq_one_letter_code
_entity_poly.pdbx_strand_id
1 'polypeptide(L)'
;MFFAREPMLLALTEQDPPNRMAFEYLMAWYLLHKKSDKIVQHLARLPEHGYTEIPPLYQEAAVIYAYGTKQPLPLSGLTEAQRRIEHFSGIFNRYGRDKGAAFGELAREYAGSYFFYFIYASSP
;
A
#
# COMPACT_ATOMS: atom_id res chain seq x y z
N MET A 1 21.90 17.96 -11.78
CA MET A 1 20.50 18.26 -11.44
C MET A 1 19.78 16.93 -11.32
N PHE A 2 19.73 16.34 -10.12
CA PHE A 2 18.98 15.10 -9.90
C PHE A 2 17.51 15.49 -9.73
N PHE A 3 16.67 15.23 -10.73
CA PHE A 3 15.24 15.27 -10.51
C PHE A 3 14.90 14.26 -9.41
N ALA A 4 14.19 14.69 -8.38
CA ALA A 4 13.65 13.78 -7.39
C ALA A 4 12.81 12.72 -8.14
N ARG A 5 12.94 11.46 -7.73
CA ARG A 5 12.38 10.30 -8.45
C ARG A 5 10.86 10.40 -8.66
N GLU A 6 10.14 10.97 -7.69
CA GLU A 6 8.69 11.16 -7.72
C GLU A 6 8.23 12.13 -8.84
N PRO A 7 8.72 13.40 -8.93
CA PRO A 7 8.39 14.30 -10.04
C PRO A 7 8.61 13.73 -11.44
N MET A 8 9.67 12.95 -11.65
CA MET A 8 9.94 12.32 -12.95
C MET A 8 8.89 11.26 -13.30
N LEU A 9 8.53 10.39 -12.34
CA LEU A 9 7.52 9.35 -12.54
C LEU A 9 6.11 9.94 -12.73
N LEU A 10 5.79 11.00 -12.00
CA LEU A 10 4.56 11.77 -12.21
C LEU A 10 4.49 12.33 -13.63
N ALA A 11 5.54 13.01 -14.09
CA ALA A 11 5.58 13.58 -15.43
C ALA A 11 5.39 12.52 -16.53
N LEU A 12 5.98 11.34 -16.39
CA LEU A 12 5.80 10.23 -17.33
C LEU A 12 4.36 9.71 -17.37
N THR A 13 3.66 9.74 -16.23
CA THR A 13 2.27 9.30 -16.11
C THR A 13 1.28 10.35 -16.64
N GLU A 14 1.66 11.63 -16.62
CA GLU A 14 0.85 12.75 -17.12
C GLU A 14 1.00 12.95 -18.64
N GLN A 15 2.20 12.73 -19.18
CA GLN A 15 2.50 12.89 -20.61
C GLN A 15 1.92 11.78 -21.48
N ASP A 16 1.78 10.58 -20.92
CA ASP A 16 1.18 9.42 -21.58
C ASP A 16 0.24 8.70 -20.58
N PRO A 17 -0.99 9.22 -20.37
CA PRO A 17 -1.94 8.66 -19.41
C PRO A 17 -2.19 7.14 -19.53
N PRO A 18 -2.25 6.52 -20.72
CA PRO A 18 -2.41 5.06 -20.81
C PRO A 18 -1.13 4.28 -20.49
N ASN A 19 0.00 4.92 -20.18
CA ASN A 19 1.25 4.26 -19.82
C ASN A 19 1.16 3.59 -18.44
N ARG A 20 0.61 2.38 -18.45
CA ARG A 20 0.46 1.53 -17.27
C ARG A 20 1.77 1.29 -16.52
N MET A 21 2.90 1.15 -17.23
CA MET A 21 4.20 0.94 -16.58
C MET A 21 4.62 2.15 -15.75
N ALA A 22 4.51 3.36 -16.29
CA ALA A 22 4.86 4.59 -15.55
C ALA A 22 4.03 4.72 -14.27
N PHE A 23 2.73 4.44 -14.36
CA PHE A 23 1.83 4.41 -13.21
C PHE A 23 2.24 3.35 -12.18
N GLU A 24 2.51 2.11 -12.61
CA GLU A 24 2.93 1.04 -11.70
C GLU A 24 4.26 1.35 -11.00
N TYR A 25 5.22 1.96 -11.70
CA TYR A 25 6.47 2.41 -11.10
C TYR A 25 6.25 3.52 -10.07
N LEU A 26 5.35 4.47 -10.34
CA LEU A 26 4.95 5.50 -9.38
C LEU A 26 4.33 4.89 -8.13
N MET A 27 3.38 3.97 -8.30
CA MET A 27 2.72 3.29 -7.18
C MET A 27 3.69 2.41 -6.37
N ALA A 28 4.61 1.71 -7.04
CA ALA A 28 5.68 0.96 -6.38
C ALA A 28 6.62 1.88 -5.59
N TRP A 29 6.96 3.04 -6.14
CA TRP A 29 7.74 4.05 -5.43
C TRP A 29 7.02 4.54 -4.16
N TYR A 30 5.71 4.80 -4.23
CA TYR A 30 4.93 5.17 -3.05
C TYR A 30 4.87 4.06 -2.00
N LEU A 31 4.69 2.79 -2.40
CA LEU A 31 4.74 1.65 -1.48
C LEU A 31 6.09 1.58 -0.77
N LEU A 32 7.19 1.65 -1.52
CA LEU A 32 8.54 1.59 -0.98
C LEU A 32 8.78 2.68 0.08
N HIS A 33 8.31 3.90 -0.17
CA HIS A 33 8.50 5.05 0.72
C HIS A 33 7.36 5.23 1.75
N LYS A 34 6.49 4.23 1.89
CA LYS A 34 5.37 4.21 2.85
C LYS A 34 4.40 5.39 2.70
N LYS A 35 4.21 5.88 1.47
CA LYS A 35 3.31 7.00 1.11
C LYS A 35 1.89 6.50 0.85
N SER A 36 1.23 6.00 1.88
CA SER A 36 -0.12 5.40 1.76
C SER A 36 -1.20 6.42 1.39
N ASP A 37 -1.03 7.69 1.79
CA ASP A 37 -1.87 8.81 1.37
C ASP A 37 -1.83 9.02 -0.16
N LYS A 38 -0.63 8.95 -0.75
CA LYS A 38 -0.44 9.10 -2.19
C LYS A 38 -1.04 7.94 -2.97
N ILE A 39 -0.92 6.72 -2.46
CA ILE A 39 -1.56 5.54 -3.06
C ILE A 39 -3.08 5.74 -3.13
N VAL A 40 -3.70 6.17 -2.02
CA VAL A 40 -5.15 6.41 -1.96
C VAL A 40 -5.60 7.48 -2.96
N GLN A 41 -4.83 8.56 -3.12
CA GLN A 41 -5.11 9.63 -4.10
C GLN A 41 -5.13 9.12 -5.55
N HIS A 42 -4.41 8.04 -5.85
CA HIS A 42 -4.28 7.50 -7.21
C HIS A 42 -5.19 6.30 -7.51
N LEU A 43 -5.90 5.74 -6.52
CA LEU A 43 -6.77 4.58 -6.73
C LEU A 43 -7.88 4.86 -7.76
N ALA A 44 -8.43 6.07 -7.80
CA ALA A 44 -9.47 6.46 -8.74
C ALA A 44 -9.01 6.41 -10.21
N ARG A 45 -7.69 6.45 -10.46
CA ARG A 45 -7.08 6.42 -11.80
C ARG A 45 -6.79 5.02 -12.30
N LEU A 46 -6.98 3.99 -11.48
CA LEU A 46 -6.75 2.59 -11.87
C LEU A 46 -7.43 2.20 -13.20
N PRO A 47 -8.70 2.58 -13.46
CA PRO A 47 -9.35 2.29 -14.74
C PRO A 47 -8.66 2.93 -15.95
N GLU A 48 -8.04 4.11 -15.79
CA GLU A 48 -7.27 4.79 -16.86
C GLU A 48 -6.07 3.95 -17.32
N HIS A 49 -5.56 3.09 -16.45
CA HIS A 49 -4.41 2.22 -16.69
C HIS A 49 -4.81 0.75 -16.92
N GLY A 50 -6.09 0.48 -17.20
CA GLY A 50 -6.58 -0.85 -17.58
C GLY A 50 -6.80 -1.81 -16.41
N TYR A 51 -6.92 -1.30 -15.18
CA TYR A 51 -7.28 -2.12 -14.02
C TYR A 51 -8.79 -2.22 -13.85
N THR A 52 -9.29 -3.45 -13.71
CA THR A 52 -10.69 -3.73 -13.36
C THR A 52 -10.90 -3.86 -11.86
N GLU A 53 -9.82 -4.10 -11.11
CA GLU A 53 -9.81 -4.30 -9.66
C GLU A 53 -8.58 -3.62 -9.05
N ILE A 54 -8.66 -3.30 -7.77
CA ILE A 54 -7.54 -2.72 -7.02
C ILE A 54 -6.50 -3.82 -6.75
N PRO A 55 -5.22 -3.65 -7.13
CA PRO A 55 -4.15 -4.60 -6.80
C PRO A 55 -4.03 -4.86 -5.29
N PRO A 56 -3.73 -6.10 -4.84
CA PRO A 56 -3.70 -6.46 -3.43
C PRO A 56 -2.83 -5.55 -2.56
N LEU A 57 -1.62 -5.20 -3.00
CA LEU A 57 -0.72 -4.32 -2.25
C LEU A 57 -1.28 -2.90 -2.09
N TYR A 58 -2.05 -2.43 -3.08
CA TYR A 58 -2.69 -1.11 -3.01
C TYR A 58 -3.91 -1.15 -2.09
N GLN A 59 -4.65 -2.26 -2.08
CA GLN A 59 -5.73 -2.46 -1.10
C GLN A 59 -5.18 -2.44 0.33
N GLU A 60 -4.08 -3.16 0.59
CA GLU A 60 -3.41 -3.19 1.89
C GLU A 60 -2.93 -1.79 2.30
N ALA A 61 -2.30 -1.04 1.40
CA ALA A 61 -1.87 0.33 1.67
C ALA A 61 -3.05 1.26 1.98
N ALA A 62 -4.16 1.11 1.27
CA ALA A 62 -5.37 1.89 1.50
C ALA A 62 -5.95 1.62 2.89
N VAL A 63 -6.08 0.36 3.30
CA VAL A 63 -6.60 0.03 4.64
C VAL A 63 -5.64 0.46 5.75
N ILE A 64 -4.32 0.44 5.54
CA ILE A 64 -3.35 1.05 6.49
C ILE A 64 -3.62 2.55 6.65
N TYR A 65 -3.80 3.28 5.54
CA TYR A 65 -4.12 4.71 5.58
C TYR A 65 -5.42 4.99 6.35
N ALA A 66 -6.49 4.22 6.07
CA ALA A 66 -7.75 4.35 6.79
C ALA A 66 -7.61 4.08 8.29
N TYR A 67 -6.88 3.02 8.66
CA TYR A 67 -6.66 2.66 10.07
C TYR A 67 -5.88 3.74 10.82
N GLY A 68 -4.87 4.33 10.18
CA GLY A 68 -4.04 5.39 10.78
C GLY A 68 -4.76 6.74 10.89
N THR A 69 -5.59 7.09 9.91
CA THR A 69 -6.28 8.40 9.85
C THR A 69 -7.68 8.40 10.42
N LYS A 70 -8.24 7.22 10.74
CA LYS A 70 -9.65 7.01 11.11
C LYS A 70 -10.63 7.54 10.05
N GLN A 71 -10.18 7.69 8.81
CA GLN A 71 -11.06 8.08 7.70
C GLN A 71 -11.79 6.84 7.15
N PRO A 72 -13.10 6.93 6.91
CA PRO A 72 -13.82 5.88 6.21
C PRO A 72 -13.36 5.86 4.75
N LEU A 73 -12.87 4.72 4.28
CA LEU A 73 -12.68 4.46 2.85
C LEU A 73 -13.93 3.75 2.29
N PRO A 74 -14.28 3.96 1.01
CA PRO A 74 -15.28 3.14 0.34
C PRO A 74 -14.87 1.67 0.40
N LEU A 75 -15.74 0.82 0.94
CA LEU A 75 -15.43 -0.60 1.20
C LEU A 75 -15.43 -1.46 -0.07
N SER A 76 -16.04 -0.96 -1.15
CA SER A 76 -16.13 -1.65 -2.44
C SER A 76 -14.72 -1.90 -2.98
N GLY A 77 -14.31 -3.17 -3.05
CA GLY A 77 -12.98 -3.56 -3.52
C GLY A 77 -11.89 -3.64 -2.43
N LEU A 78 -12.23 -3.39 -1.15
CA LEU A 78 -11.28 -3.44 -0.02
C LEU A 78 -11.63 -4.48 1.06
N THR A 79 -12.78 -5.17 0.95
CA THR A 79 -13.30 -6.07 2.00
C THR A 79 -12.28 -7.13 2.43
N GLU A 80 -11.54 -7.72 1.49
CA GLU A 80 -10.53 -8.72 1.82
C GLU A 80 -9.34 -8.11 2.58
N ALA A 81 -8.82 -6.98 2.12
CA ALA A 81 -7.75 -6.28 2.81
C ALA A 81 -8.15 -5.82 4.23
N GLN A 82 -9.42 -5.47 4.44
CA GLN A 82 -9.95 -5.15 5.77
C GLN A 82 -9.95 -6.37 6.70
N ARG A 83 -10.46 -7.52 6.24
CA ARG A 83 -10.39 -8.76 7.04
C ARG A 83 -8.94 -9.10 7.39
N ARG A 84 -8.04 -8.93 6.41
CA ARG A 84 -6.61 -9.23 6.60
C ARG A 84 -5.92 -8.25 7.56
N ILE A 85 -6.24 -6.96 7.56
CA ILE A 85 -5.66 -6.00 8.52
C ILE A 85 -6.20 -6.20 9.94
N GLU A 86 -7.46 -6.60 10.09
CA GLU A 86 -8.04 -6.97 11.39
C GLU A 86 -7.34 -8.20 11.97
N HIS A 87 -7.15 -9.25 11.15
CA HIS A 87 -6.42 -10.44 11.58
C HIS A 87 -4.95 -10.14 11.92
N PHE A 88 -4.25 -9.40 11.05
CA PHE A 88 -2.88 -8.94 11.29
C PHE A 88 -2.77 -8.16 12.61
N SER A 89 -3.71 -7.23 12.84
CA SER A 89 -3.76 -6.44 14.07
C SER A 89 -4.07 -7.30 15.29
N GLY A 90 -4.92 -8.32 15.14
CA GLY A 90 -5.21 -9.31 16.17
C GLY A 90 -3.95 -10.06 16.63
N ILE A 91 -3.19 -10.61 15.68
CA ILE A 91 -1.90 -11.24 15.96
C ILE A 91 -0.97 -10.25 16.67
N PHE A 92 -0.79 -9.05 16.11
CA PHE A 92 0.14 -8.07 16.65
C PHE A 92 -0.25 -7.61 18.09
N ASN A 93 -1.54 -7.46 18.37
CA ASN A 93 -2.04 -7.12 19.70
C ASN A 93 -1.86 -8.26 20.72
N ARG A 94 -1.97 -9.54 20.32
CA ARG A 94 -1.71 -10.68 21.22
C ARG A 94 -0.28 -10.70 21.77
N TYR A 95 0.67 -10.24 20.97
CA TYR A 95 2.07 -10.06 21.38
C TYR A 95 2.33 -8.68 22.01
N GLY A 96 1.30 -7.97 22.47
CA GLY A 96 1.46 -6.66 23.11
C GLY A 96 2.02 -5.57 22.18
N ARG A 97 1.86 -5.73 20.85
CA ARG A 97 2.46 -4.87 19.81
C ARG A 97 3.99 -4.87 19.82
N ASP A 98 4.61 -5.89 20.41
CA ASP A 98 6.04 -6.10 20.32
C ASP A 98 6.40 -6.67 18.94
N LYS A 99 7.18 -5.90 18.17
CA LYS A 99 7.60 -6.28 16.82
C LYS A 99 8.49 -7.53 16.83
N GLY A 100 9.38 -7.68 17.81
CA GLY A 100 10.27 -8.84 17.88
C GLY A 100 9.49 -10.11 18.21
N ALA A 101 8.61 -10.04 19.21
CA ALA A 101 7.81 -11.19 19.64
C ALA A 101 6.80 -11.64 18.58
N ALA A 102 6.19 -10.70 17.84
CA ALA A 102 5.22 -11.02 16.80
C ALA A 102 5.86 -11.44 15.46
N PHE A 103 7.17 -11.27 15.28
CA PHE A 103 7.83 -11.44 13.97
C PHE A 103 7.61 -12.82 13.37
N GLY A 104 7.81 -13.89 14.14
CA GLY A 104 7.74 -15.27 13.62
C GLY A 104 6.36 -15.63 13.06
N GLU A 105 5.29 -15.28 13.79
CA GLU A 105 3.92 -15.57 13.36
C GLU A 105 3.50 -14.68 12.19
N LEU A 106 3.81 -13.38 12.26
CA LEU A 106 3.51 -12.44 11.17
C LEU A 106 4.31 -12.76 9.89
N ALA A 107 5.56 -13.19 10.00
CA ALA A 107 6.36 -13.57 8.82
C ALA A 107 5.77 -14.81 8.13
N ARG A 108 5.31 -15.80 8.90
CA ARG A 108 4.73 -17.03 8.36
C ARG A 108 3.50 -16.78 7.49
N GLU A 109 2.67 -15.80 7.86
CA GLU A 109 1.38 -15.55 7.21
C GLU A 109 1.37 -14.31 6.30
N TYR A 110 2.26 -13.36 6.56
CA TYR A 110 2.23 -12.04 5.93
C TYR A 110 3.56 -11.60 5.32
N ALA A 111 4.62 -12.43 5.25
CA ALA A 111 5.90 -12.00 4.67
C ALA A 111 5.79 -11.40 3.25
N GLY A 112 4.82 -11.85 2.44
CA GLY A 112 4.54 -11.31 1.10
C GLY A 112 3.58 -10.12 1.07
N SER A 113 3.15 -9.60 2.22
CA SER A 113 2.16 -8.54 2.34
C SER A 113 2.82 -7.18 2.52
N TYR A 114 2.12 -6.13 2.07
CA TYR A 114 2.47 -4.75 2.38
C TYR A 114 2.32 -4.44 3.88
N PHE A 115 1.39 -5.08 4.61
CA PHE A 115 1.32 -4.93 6.08
C PHE A 115 2.64 -5.28 6.76
N PHE A 116 3.25 -6.40 6.37
CA PHE A 116 4.51 -6.86 6.94
C PHE A 116 5.66 -5.93 6.54
N TYR A 117 5.74 -5.56 5.25
CA TYR A 117 6.69 -4.56 4.78
C TYR A 117 6.58 -3.23 5.56
N PHE A 118 5.37 -2.73 5.76
CA PHE A 118 5.11 -1.46 6.42
C PHE A 118 5.64 -1.45 7.88
N ILE A 119 5.52 -2.56 8.61
CA ILE A 119 5.95 -2.66 10.00
C ILE A 119 7.45 -2.94 10.15
N TYR A 120 8.01 -3.82 9.32
CA TYR A 120 9.35 -4.40 9.51
C TYR A 120 10.42 -3.86 8.58
N ALA A 121 10.09 -3.39 7.38
CA ALA A 121 11.10 -2.84 6.49
C ALA A 121 11.53 -1.44 6.94
N SER A 122 12.83 -1.16 6.83
CA SER A 122 13.32 0.22 6.82
C SER A 122 12.92 0.86 5.50
N SER A 123 12.37 2.09 5.56
CA SER A 123 12.16 2.85 4.33
C SER A 123 13.52 3.19 3.71
N PRO A 124 13.67 3.07 2.37
CA PRO A 124 14.90 3.44 1.67
C PRO A 124 15.15 4.96 1.67
#